data_AF-A0A354Z080-F1
#
_entry.id   AF-A0A354Z080-F1
#
_cell.length_a   1.000
_cell.length_b   1.000
_cell.length_c   1.000
_cell.angle_alpha   90.00
_cell.angle_beta   90.00
_cell.angle_gamma   90.00
#
_symmetry.space_group_name_H-M   'P 1'
#
loop_
_entity.id
_entity.type
_entity.pdbx_description
1 polymer ?
#
loop_
_entity_poly.entity_id
_entity_poly.type
_entity_poly.pdbx_seq_one_letter_code
_entity_poly.pdbx_strand_id
1 'polypeptide(L)'
;FIVQHQTSELWMKLMLHELRAAIGAIAADRMAPAFKMLARVSRIMEQLVHAWDVLATMTPPEYSAIRPYLASSSGFQSWQYRCIEFMLGNKNADMLAVFDHDPAASATLAEALAAPSLYDEFLLHLARTGHAVPNGCTARDWRRPHVRCPDLVPVLARIYRDPAAHWDAYHLCELLVDVENGFQFWRFRHMKTVERIIGYRRGTGGSSGVGFLKQALELSFFPELYEVRSVLDQPASTPADA
;
A
#
# COMPACT_ATOMS: atom_id res chain seq x y z
N PHE A 1 23.35 -1.83 -10.04
CA PHE A 1 21.99 -2.06 -10.58
C PHE A 1 21.36 -3.34 -10.02
N ILE A 2 21.95 -4.51 -10.24
CA ILE A 2 21.37 -5.81 -9.82
C ILE A 2 21.16 -5.89 -8.30
N VAL A 3 22.21 -5.65 -7.51
CA VAL A 3 22.15 -5.74 -6.03
C VAL A 3 21.07 -4.86 -5.43
N GLN A 4 20.88 -3.64 -5.96
CA GLN A 4 19.80 -2.74 -5.55
C GLN A 4 18.42 -3.40 -5.62
N HIS A 5 18.14 -4.10 -6.72
CA HIS A 5 16.84 -4.74 -6.92
C HIS A 5 16.72 -6.01 -6.09
N GLN A 6 17.80 -6.81 -6.00
CA GLN A 6 17.81 -8.03 -5.18
C GLN A 6 17.59 -7.74 -3.70
N THR A 7 18.23 -6.70 -3.15
CA THR A 7 18.00 -6.33 -1.74
C THR A 7 16.58 -5.80 -1.52
N SER A 8 16.03 -5.00 -2.46
CA SER A 8 14.62 -4.59 -2.40
C SER A 8 13.66 -5.79 -2.46
N GLU A 9 13.91 -6.79 -3.31
CA GLU A 9 13.09 -8.00 -3.39
C GLU A 9 13.17 -8.86 -2.10
N LEU A 10 14.33 -8.90 -1.43
CA LEU A 10 14.45 -9.55 -0.13
C LEU A 10 13.66 -8.82 0.96
N TRP A 11 13.69 -7.49 0.97
CA TRP A 11 12.87 -6.69 1.88
C TRP A 11 11.38 -6.84 1.61
N MET A 12 10.96 -6.84 0.35
CA MET A 12 9.56 -7.09 -0.02
C MET A 12 9.10 -8.50 0.36
N LYS A 13 9.97 -9.51 0.26
CA LYS A 13 9.68 -10.86 0.75
C LYS A 13 9.38 -10.88 2.24
N LEU A 14 10.19 -10.18 3.04
CA LEU A 14 9.96 -10.04 4.47
C LEU A 14 8.71 -9.23 4.77
N MET A 15 8.47 -8.14 4.03
CA MET A 15 7.26 -7.32 4.17
C MET A 15 5.99 -8.14 3.93
N LEU A 16 5.98 -9.00 2.90
CA LEU A 16 4.87 -9.92 2.64
C LEU A 16 4.64 -10.91 3.79
N HIS A 17 5.71 -11.41 4.40
CA HIS A 17 5.60 -12.29 5.58
C HIS A 17 4.93 -11.55 6.75
N GLU A 18 5.40 -10.33 7.07
CA GLU A 18 4.84 -9.53 8.17
C GLU A 18 3.40 -9.06 7.88
N LEU A 19 3.10 -8.64 6.66
CA LEU A 19 1.75 -8.20 6.28
C LEU A 19 0.73 -9.35 6.40
N ARG A 20 1.07 -10.56 5.93
CA ARG A 20 0.19 -11.72 6.08
C ARG A 20 -0.09 -12.02 7.55
N ALA A 21 0.94 -11.97 8.39
CA ALA A 21 0.80 -12.21 9.82
C ALA A 21 -0.02 -11.11 10.51
N ALA A 22 0.19 -9.84 10.15
CA ALA A 22 -0.56 -8.71 10.68
C ALA A 22 -2.05 -8.79 10.29
N ILE A 23 -2.34 -9.06 9.02
CA ILE A 23 -3.71 -9.28 8.53
C ILE A 23 -4.38 -10.43 9.28
N GLY A 24 -3.71 -11.58 9.41
CA GLY A 24 -4.26 -12.71 10.16
C GLY A 24 -4.43 -12.43 11.67
N ALA A 25 -3.63 -11.54 12.25
CA ALA A 25 -3.81 -11.08 13.62
C ALA A 25 -5.00 -10.14 13.76
N ILE A 26 -5.21 -9.23 12.80
CA ILE A 26 -6.38 -8.33 12.77
C ILE A 26 -7.67 -9.13 12.59
N ALA A 27 -7.70 -10.07 11.65
CA ALA A 27 -8.84 -10.96 11.40
C ALA A 27 -9.24 -11.79 12.64
N ALA A 28 -8.27 -12.09 13.51
CA ALA A 28 -8.47 -12.82 14.77
C ALA A 28 -8.63 -11.90 16.00
N ASP A 29 -8.81 -10.59 15.79
CA ASP A 29 -8.96 -9.57 16.84
C ASP A 29 -7.78 -9.51 17.85
N ARG A 30 -6.57 -9.88 17.39
CA ARG A 30 -5.33 -9.84 18.17
C ARG A 30 -4.52 -8.59 17.83
N MET A 31 -4.89 -7.45 18.42
CA MET A 31 -4.32 -6.14 18.09
C MET A 31 -2.85 -5.98 18.48
N ALA A 32 -2.45 -6.37 19.70
CA ALA A 32 -1.06 -6.19 20.14
C ALA A 32 -0.01 -6.88 19.23
N PRO A 33 -0.19 -8.16 18.79
CA PRO A 33 0.66 -8.76 17.77
C PRO A 33 0.63 -8.02 16.43
N ALA A 34 -0.55 -7.59 15.96
CA ALA A 34 -0.70 -6.85 14.71
C ALA A 34 0.11 -5.54 14.73
N PHE A 35 0.02 -4.78 15.82
CA PHE A 35 0.79 -3.55 16.01
C PHE A 35 2.30 -3.80 15.94
N LYS A 36 2.78 -4.87 16.58
CA LYS A 36 4.21 -5.22 16.55
C LYS A 36 4.68 -5.56 15.13
N MET A 37 3.87 -6.28 14.36
CA MET A 37 4.19 -6.67 12.98
C MET A 37 4.16 -5.45 12.06
N LEU A 38 3.15 -4.59 12.17
CA LEU A 38 3.05 -3.34 11.39
C LEU A 38 4.20 -2.38 11.71
N ALA A 39 4.62 -2.28 12.98
CA ALA A 39 5.81 -1.51 13.34
C ALA A 39 7.07 -2.03 12.62
N ARG A 40 7.20 -3.36 12.42
CA ARG A 40 8.30 -3.93 11.64
C ARG A 40 8.14 -3.62 10.14
N VAL A 41 6.91 -3.67 9.61
CA VAL A 41 6.63 -3.24 8.22
C VAL A 41 7.09 -1.80 7.99
N SER A 42 6.83 -0.87 8.91
CA SER A 42 7.29 0.52 8.80
C SER A 42 8.83 0.62 8.74
N ARG A 43 9.54 -0.17 9.56
CA ARG A 43 11.02 -0.22 9.51
C ARG A 43 11.55 -0.82 8.20
N ILE A 44 10.86 -1.81 7.62
CA ILE A 44 11.21 -2.36 6.30
C ILE A 44 11.01 -1.30 5.22
N MET A 45 9.90 -0.56 5.28
CA MET A 45 9.63 0.55 4.35
C MET A 45 10.71 1.62 4.40
N GLU A 46 11.20 2.00 5.58
CA GLU A 46 12.34 2.92 5.70
C GLU A 46 13.59 2.40 4.98
N GLN A 47 13.91 1.10 5.09
CA GLN A 47 15.04 0.52 4.35
C GLN A 47 14.83 0.60 2.84
N LEU A 48 13.62 0.29 2.36
CA LEU A 48 13.27 0.40 0.94
C LEU A 48 13.36 1.85 0.44
N VAL A 49 12.95 2.83 1.24
CA VAL A 49 13.03 4.27 0.92
C VAL A 49 14.49 4.72 0.83
N HIS A 50 15.30 4.41 1.84
CA HIS A 50 16.72 4.79 1.90
C HIS A 50 17.58 4.06 0.87
N ALA A 51 17.19 2.86 0.44
CA ALA A 51 17.91 2.15 -0.61
C ALA A 51 18.03 2.98 -1.90
N TRP A 52 17.10 3.90 -2.18
CA TRP A 52 17.21 4.81 -3.33
C TRP A 52 18.41 5.75 -3.27
N ASP A 53 18.93 6.09 -2.08
CA ASP A 53 20.14 6.93 -1.93
C ASP A 53 21.33 6.31 -2.65
N VAL A 54 21.47 4.97 -2.60
CA VAL A 54 22.55 4.24 -3.26
C VAL A 54 22.39 4.28 -4.78
N LEU A 55 21.22 3.93 -5.31
CA LEU A 55 21.01 3.92 -6.76
C LEU A 55 21.10 5.33 -7.37
N ALA A 56 20.74 6.37 -6.61
CA ALA A 56 20.84 7.75 -7.04
C ALA A 56 22.29 8.19 -7.35
N THR A 57 23.31 7.46 -6.87
CA THR A 57 24.71 7.71 -7.26
C THR A 57 25.02 7.30 -8.70
N MET A 58 24.19 6.47 -9.34
CA MET A 58 24.31 6.12 -10.75
C MET A 58 23.93 7.30 -11.64
N THR A 59 24.82 7.64 -12.57
CA THR A 59 24.67 8.76 -13.49
C THR A 59 24.06 8.35 -14.83
N PRO A 60 23.52 9.30 -15.63
CA PRO A 60 22.97 8.98 -16.95
C PRO A 60 23.96 8.30 -17.92
N PRO A 61 25.26 8.65 -17.98
CA PRO A 61 26.22 7.93 -18.82
C PRO A 61 26.41 6.47 -18.41
N GLU A 62 26.58 6.20 -17.11
CA GLU A 62 26.78 4.83 -16.58
C GLU A 62 25.55 3.95 -16.87
N TYR A 63 24.35 4.48 -16.63
CA TYR A 63 23.13 3.74 -16.94
C TYR A 63 22.95 3.51 -18.43
N SER A 64 23.28 4.51 -19.26
CA SER A 64 23.15 4.40 -20.72
C SER A 64 24.09 3.33 -21.30
N ALA A 65 25.25 3.09 -20.68
CA ALA A 65 26.17 2.02 -21.07
C ALA A 65 25.60 0.61 -20.85
N ILE A 66 24.79 0.40 -19.80
CA ILE A 66 24.21 -0.92 -19.48
C ILE A 66 22.80 -1.11 -20.05
N ARG A 67 22.05 -0.02 -20.29
CA ARG A 67 20.64 -0.07 -20.70
C ARG A 67 20.34 -0.99 -21.91
N PRO A 68 21.16 -1.03 -22.98
CA PRO A 68 20.90 -1.91 -24.13
C PRO A 68 20.82 -3.40 -23.77
N TYR A 69 21.49 -3.81 -22.69
CA TYR A 69 21.54 -5.20 -22.24
C TYR A 69 20.36 -5.60 -21.32
N LEU A 70 19.51 -4.64 -20.93
CA LEU A 70 18.40 -4.90 -20.00
C LEU A 70 17.12 -5.42 -20.69
N ALA A 71 17.09 -5.43 -22.03
CA ALA A 71 15.95 -5.86 -22.85
C ALA A 71 14.62 -5.23 -22.38
N SER A 72 13.58 -6.04 -22.20
CA SER A 72 12.24 -5.63 -21.74
C SER A 72 12.06 -5.66 -20.22
N SER A 73 13.13 -5.83 -19.44
CA SER A 73 13.04 -5.98 -17.98
C SER A 73 12.45 -4.73 -17.34
N SER A 74 11.47 -4.91 -16.45
CA SER A 74 10.81 -3.80 -15.76
C SER A 74 10.33 -4.17 -14.36
N GLY A 75 10.28 -3.19 -13.46
CA GLY A 75 9.69 -3.35 -12.13
C GLY A 75 8.20 -3.74 -12.14
N PHE A 76 7.50 -3.56 -13.27
CA PHE A 76 6.14 -4.10 -13.46
C PHE A 76 6.05 -5.62 -13.31
N GLN A 77 7.16 -6.32 -13.53
CA GLN A 77 7.26 -7.77 -13.46
C GLN A 77 7.65 -8.26 -12.06
N SER A 78 7.70 -7.39 -11.05
CA SER A 78 7.88 -7.79 -9.66
C SER A 78 6.56 -8.30 -9.09
N TRP A 79 6.44 -9.62 -8.96
CA TRP A 79 5.25 -10.24 -8.37
C TRP A 79 5.13 -9.90 -6.87
N GLN A 80 6.25 -9.76 -6.16
CA GLN A 80 6.22 -9.40 -4.73
C GLN A 80 5.69 -8.00 -4.52
N TYR A 81 6.15 -7.03 -5.31
CA TYR A 81 5.61 -5.67 -5.31
C TYR A 81 4.11 -5.66 -5.62
N ARG A 82 3.69 -6.39 -6.66
CA ARG A 82 2.27 -6.48 -7.03
C ARG A 82 1.42 -7.10 -5.93
N CYS A 83 1.95 -8.12 -5.25
CA CYS A 83 1.29 -8.76 -4.12
C CYS A 83 1.12 -7.78 -2.94
N ILE A 84 2.13 -6.96 -2.64
CA ILE A 84 2.04 -5.91 -1.61
C ILE A 84 0.96 -4.89 -1.98
N GLU A 85 0.94 -4.40 -3.23
CA GLU A 85 -0.10 -3.48 -3.71
C GLU A 85 -1.52 -4.05 -3.52
N PHE A 86 -1.74 -5.33 -3.85
CA PHE A 86 -3.03 -6.00 -3.63
C PHE A 86 -3.39 -6.15 -2.15
N MET A 87 -2.42 -6.53 -1.31
CA MET A 87 -2.62 -6.69 0.12
C MET A 87 -2.86 -5.35 0.82
N LEU A 88 -2.39 -4.23 0.28
CA LEU A 88 -2.69 -2.88 0.79
C LEU A 88 -4.00 -2.29 0.24
N GLY A 89 -4.58 -2.89 -0.82
CA GLY A 89 -5.91 -2.53 -1.33
C GLY A 89 -5.93 -1.97 -2.77
N ASN A 90 -4.78 -1.69 -3.38
CA ASN A 90 -4.68 -1.25 -4.78
C ASN A 90 -4.78 -2.44 -5.75
N LYS A 91 -5.99 -2.99 -5.83
CA LYS A 91 -6.31 -4.19 -6.58
C LYS A 91 -6.59 -3.88 -8.04
N ASN A 92 -5.95 -4.65 -8.92
CA ASN A 92 -6.14 -4.54 -10.36
C ASN A 92 -5.96 -5.94 -11.00
N ALA A 93 -7.07 -6.55 -11.41
CA ALA A 93 -7.08 -7.89 -11.99
C ALA A 93 -6.30 -7.98 -13.31
N ASP A 94 -6.24 -6.90 -14.09
CA ASP A 94 -5.53 -6.88 -15.39
C ASP A 94 -4.03 -7.12 -15.21
N MET A 95 -3.49 -6.85 -14.01
CA MET A 95 -2.08 -7.09 -13.70
C MET A 95 -1.72 -8.57 -13.63
N LEU A 96 -2.70 -9.49 -13.52
CA LEU A 96 -2.43 -10.93 -13.52
C LEU A 96 -1.85 -11.40 -14.86
N ALA A 97 -2.33 -10.84 -15.98
CA ALA A 97 -1.88 -11.20 -17.33
C ALA A 97 -0.36 -10.98 -17.55
N VAL A 98 0.26 -10.08 -16.78
CA VAL A 98 1.72 -9.85 -16.81
C VAL A 98 2.48 -11.08 -16.35
N PHE A 99 1.86 -11.95 -15.54
CA PHE A 99 2.46 -13.10 -14.90
C PHE A 99 2.00 -14.45 -15.49
N ASP A 100 1.29 -14.47 -16.63
CA ASP A 100 0.80 -15.70 -17.28
C ASP A 100 1.92 -16.72 -17.58
N HIS A 101 3.16 -16.23 -17.74
CA HIS A 101 4.35 -17.05 -17.95
C HIS A 101 4.88 -17.75 -16.68
N ASP A 102 4.43 -17.34 -15.49
CA ASP A 102 4.80 -17.90 -14.18
C ASP A 102 3.54 -18.31 -13.40
N PRO A 103 3.13 -19.59 -13.49
CA PRO A 103 1.93 -20.09 -12.82
C PRO A 103 1.97 -19.96 -11.29
N ALA A 104 3.15 -20.03 -10.67
CA ALA A 104 3.28 -19.95 -9.22
C ALA A 104 3.09 -18.51 -8.72
N ALA A 105 3.70 -17.53 -9.40
CA ALA A 105 3.48 -16.13 -9.13
C ALA A 105 2.01 -15.74 -9.39
N SER A 106 1.43 -16.20 -10.50
CA SER A 106 0.03 -15.95 -10.85
C SER A 106 -0.95 -16.48 -9.79
N ALA A 107 -0.74 -17.71 -9.30
CA ALA A 107 -1.56 -18.29 -8.24
C ALA A 107 -1.48 -17.46 -6.94
N THR A 108 -0.26 -17.05 -6.55
CA THR A 108 -0.04 -16.21 -5.36
C THR A 108 -0.75 -14.86 -5.48
N LEU A 109 -0.68 -14.23 -6.65
CA LEU A 109 -1.34 -12.95 -6.91
C LEU A 109 -2.86 -13.08 -6.97
N ALA A 110 -3.38 -14.17 -7.53
CA ALA A 110 -4.82 -14.44 -7.58
C ALA A 110 -5.41 -14.63 -6.16
N GLU A 111 -4.67 -15.30 -5.27
CA GLU A 111 -5.04 -15.43 -3.85
C GLU A 111 -5.07 -14.06 -3.17
N ALA A 112 -4.00 -13.27 -3.29
CA ALA A 112 -3.93 -11.92 -2.71
C ALA A 112 -5.01 -10.98 -3.26
N LEU A 113 -5.36 -11.12 -4.54
CA LEU A 113 -6.43 -10.34 -5.17
C LEU A 113 -7.80 -10.69 -4.56
N ALA A 114 -8.07 -11.99 -4.34
CA ALA A 114 -9.36 -12.48 -3.87
C ALA A 114 -9.57 -12.39 -2.34
N ALA A 115 -8.50 -12.25 -1.55
CA ALA A 115 -8.58 -12.08 -0.11
C ALA A 115 -8.84 -10.61 0.30
N PRO A 116 -9.48 -10.32 1.45
CA PRO A 116 -9.52 -8.98 2.01
C PRO A 116 -8.13 -8.33 2.12
N SER A 117 -8.03 -7.04 1.79
CA SER A 117 -6.79 -6.27 2.03
C SER A 117 -6.60 -5.94 3.50
N LEU A 118 -5.45 -5.38 3.86
CA LEU A 118 -5.17 -4.82 5.19
C LEU A 118 -6.23 -3.80 5.60
N TYR A 119 -6.68 -2.95 4.68
CA TYR A 119 -7.73 -1.97 4.97
C TYR A 119 -9.09 -2.65 5.17
N ASP A 120 -9.42 -3.62 4.32
CA ASP A 120 -10.67 -4.38 4.45
C ASP A 120 -10.76 -5.09 5.79
N GLU A 121 -9.66 -5.72 6.25
CA GLU A 121 -9.62 -6.41 7.54
C GLU A 121 -9.68 -5.45 8.72
N PHE A 122 -9.11 -4.25 8.59
CA PHE A 122 -9.32 -3.17 9.55
C PHE A 122 -10.81 -2.79 9.63
N LEU A 123 -11.49 -2.59 8.50
CA LEU A 123 -12.93 -2.26 8.48
C LEU A 123 -13.80 -3.42 9.02
N LEU A 124 -13.45 -4.66 8.70
CA LEU A 124 -14.10 -5.85 9.25
C LEU A 124 -13.91 -5.93 10.77
N HIS A 125 -12.71 -5.64 11.27
CA HIS A 125 -12.42 -5.56 12.71
C HIS A 125 -13.26 -4.48 13.39
N LEU A 126 -13.31 -3.26 12.83
CA LEU A 126 -14.16 -2.18 13.35
C LEU A 126 -15.64 -2.59 13.42
N ALA A 127 -16.14 -3.28 12.40
CA ALA A 127 -17.51 -3.79 12.39
C ALA A 127 -17.74 -4.83 13.51
N ARG A 128 -16.81 -5.77 13.70
CA ARG A 128 -16.88 -6.79 14.76
C ARG A 128 -16.83 -6.17 16.17
N THR A 129 -16.15 -5.04 16.34
CA THR A 129 -16.02 -4.34 17.64
C THR A 129 -17.09 -3.28 17.87
N GLY A 130 -18.13 -3.22 17.02
CA GLY A 130 -19.35 -2.43 17.25
C GLY A 130 -19.33 -1.03 16.64
N HIS A 131 -18.34 -0.69 15.82
CA HIS A 131 -18.38 0.54 15.03
C HIS A 131 -19.36 0.42 13.86
N ALA A 132 -20.02 1.53 13.50
CA ALA A 132 -21.06 1.58 12.47
C ALA A 132 -20.50 1.56 11.04
N VAL A 133 -19.69 0.54 10.71
CA VAL A 133 -19.10 0.35 9.37
C VAL A 133 -20.21 -0.05 8.38
N PRO A 134 -20.37 0.65 7.24
CA PRO A 134 -21.38 0.30 6.25
C PRO A 134 -21.19 -1.11 5.68
N ASN A 135 -22.28 -1.85 5.50
CA ASN A 135 -22.26 -3.23 4.95
C ASN A 135 -21.58 -3.32 3.57
N GLY A 136 -21.66 -2.27 2.75
CA GLY A 136 -20.97 -2.21 1.46
C GLY A 136 -19.44 -2.28 1.55
N CYS A 137 -18.87 -2.00 2.72
CA CYS A 137 -17.43 -2.11 2.98
C CYS A 137 -17.03 -3.50 3.51
N THR A 138 -17.96 -4.24 4.13
CA THR A 138 -17.69 -5.53 4.80
C THR A 138 -18.21 -6.75 4.05
N ALA A 139 -19.15 -6.57 3.13
CA ALA A 139 -19.73 -7.63 2.30
C ALA A 139 -19.66 -7.24 0.82
N ARG A 140 -18.46 -7.39 0.22
CA ARG A 140 -18.19 -7.01 -1.18
C ARG A 140 -17.30 -8.02 -1.90
N ASP A 141 -17.19 -7.87 -3.22
CA ASP A 141 -16.19 -8.58 -4.02
C ASP A 141 -14.80 -8.02 -3.72
N TRP A 142 -13.99 -8.79 -3.00
CA TRP A 142 -12.64 -8.39 -2.62
C TRP A 142 -11.72 -8.21 -3.82
N ARG A 143 -11.98 -8.82 -4.98
CA ARG A 143 -11.13 -8.67 -6.17
C ARG A 143 -11.11 -7.24 -6.70
N ARG A 144 -12.11 -6.44 -6.33
CA ARG A 144 -12.21 -5.03 -6.72
C ARG A 144 -11.46 -4.14 -5.73
N PRO A 145 -10.81 -3.07 -6.20
CA PRO A 145 -10.21 -2.08 -5.32
C PRO A 145 -11.28 -1.48 -4.40
N HIS A 146 -10.86 -1.09 -3.19
CA HIS A 146 -11.73 -0.36 -2.28
C HIS A 146 -12.17 0.95 -2.94
N VAL A 147 -13.46 1.28 -2.82
CA VAL A 147 -14.01 2.54 -3.31
C VAL A 147 -14.34 3.38 -2.09
N ARG A 148 -13.82 4.61 -2.09
CA ARG A 148 -14.05 5.59 -1.03
C ARG A 148 -15.53 5.63 -0.60
N CYS A 149 -15.76 5.49 0.70
CA CYS A 149 -17.07 5.47 1.33
C CYS A 149 -17.20 6.67 2.30
N PRO A 150 -17.89 7.76 1.92
CA PRO A 150 -18.07 8.93 2.78
C PRO A 150 -18.66 8.62 4.16
N ASP A 151 -19.50 7.59 4.25
CA ASP A 151 -20.15 7.15 5.49
C ASP A 151 -19.17 6.56 6.53
N LEU A 152 -17.93 6.23 6.13
CA LEU A 152 -16.86 5.85 7.08
C LEU A 152 -16.26 7.05 7.81
N VAL A 153 -16.32 8.26 7.24
CA VAL A 153 -15.68 9.45 7.82
C VAL A 153 -16.23 9.77 9.22
N PRO A 154 -17.55 9.75 9.47
CA PRO A 154 -18.10 9.93 10.82
C PRO A 154 -17.69 8.82 11.80
N VAL A 155 -17.51 7.58 11.32
CA VAL A 155 -17.05 6.44 12.14
C VAL A 155 -15.63 6.67 12.62
N LEU A 156 -14.74 7.03 11.69
CA LEU A 156 -13.35 7.36 11.99
C LEU A 156 -13.26 8.62 12.86
N ALA A 157 -14.05 9.65 12.60
CA ALA A 157 -14.04 10.88 13.39
C ALA A 157 -14.38 10.59 14.87
N ARG A 158 -15.29 9.65 15.14
CA ARG A 158 -15.61 9.21 16.50
C ARG A 158 -14.41 8.56 17.19
N ILE A 159 -13.68 7.69 16.49
CA ILE A 159 -12.45 7.06 16.98
C ILE A 159 -11.41 8.12 17.34
N TYR A 160 -11.19 9.10 16.46
CA TYR A 160 -10.20 10.16 16.67
C TYR A 160 -10.59 11.20 17.74
N ARG A 161 -11.89 11.42 17.97
CA ARG A 161 -12.37 12.36 18.99
C ARG A 161 -12.32 11.81 20.41
N ASP A 162 -12.30 10.49 20.58
CA ASP A 162 -12.09 9.84 21.87
C ASP A 162 -11.08 8.68 21.78
N PRO A 163 -9.77 8.99 21.62
CA PRO A 163 -8.74 7.97 21.53
C PRO A 163 -8.63 7.11 22.80
N ALA A 164 -8.99 7.64 23.97
CA ALA A 164 -8.93 6.91 25.22
C ALA A 164 -9.96 5.76 25.25
N ALA A 165 -11.17 6.00 24.74
CA ALA A 165 -12.20 4.97 24.61
C ALA A 165 -11.95 4.00 23.43
N HIS A 166 -11.20 4.43 22.41
CA HIS A 166 -11.01 3.69 21.16
C HIS A 166 -9.53 3.42 20.82
N TRP A 167 -8.70 3.18 21.84
CA TRP A 167 -7.24 3.17 21.69
C TRP A 167 -6.72 2.23 20.60
N ASP A 168 -7.19 0.98 20.56
CA ASP A 168 -6.72 0.01 19.58
C ASP A 168 -7.10 0.41 18.15
N ALA A 169 -8.32 0.89 17.94
CA ALA A 169 -8.78 1.38 16.64
C ALA A 169 -8.00 2.64 16.21
N TYR A 170 -7.83 3.59 17.13
CA TYR A 170 -7.05 4.82 16.90
C TYR A 170 -5.60 4.50 16.53
N HIS A 171 -4.94 3.62 17.29
CA HIS A 171 -3.56 3.24 17.05
C HIS A 171 -3.41 2.50 15.72
N LEU A 172 -4.36 1.62 15.37
CA LEU A 172 -4.35 0.97 14.07
C LEU A 172 -4.52 1.97 12.92
N CYS A 173 -5.39 2.97 13.06
CA CYS A 173 -5.53 4.04 12.06
C CYS A 173 -4.18 4.74 11.79
N GLU A 174 -3.42 5.11 12.84
CA GLU A 174 -2.12 5.77 12.67
C GLU A 174 -1.08 4.83 12.06
N LEU A 175 -1.06 3.54 12.43
CA LEU A 175 -0.15 2.57 11.80
C LEU A 175 -0.45 2.39 10.31
N LEU A 176 -1.72 2.41 9.90
CA LEU A 176 -2.09 2.38 8.49
C LEU A 176 -1.62 3.64 7.76
N VAL A 177 -1.82 4.82 8.34
CA VAL A 177 -1.31 6.09 7.79
C VAL A 177 0.21 6.06 7.65
N ASP A 178 0.95 5.53 8.64
CA ASP A 178 2.40 5.37 8.57
C ASP A 178 2.85 4.44 7.44
N VAL A 179 2.15 3.31 7.25
CA VAL A 179 2.42 2.37 6.16
C VAL A 179 2.21 3.02 4.79
N GLU A 180 1.09 3.72 4.60
CA GLU A 180 0.82 4.42 3.33
C GLU A 180 1.82 5.55 3.09
N ASN A 181 2.13 6.36 4.11
CA ASN A 181 3.11 7.43 3.99
C ASN A 181 4.50 6.90 3.60
N GLY A 182 4.95 5.82 4.24
CA GLY A 182 6.19 5.13 3.85
C GLY A 182 6.17 4.66 2.39
N PHE A 183 5.03 4.16 1.93
CA PHE A 183 4.85 3.71 0.54
C PHE A 183 4.88 4.88 -0.46
N GLN A 184 4.25 6.01 -0.11
CA GLN A 184 4.30 7.22 -0.94
C GLN A 184 5.71 7.81 -1.02
N PHE A 185 6.45 7.84 0.09
CA PHE A 185 7.86 8.22 0.05
C PHE A 185 8.68 7.29 -0.85
N TRP A 186 8.43 5.98 -0.77
CA TRP A 186 9.10 5.03 -1.65
C TRP A 186 8.78 5.28 -3.13
N ARG A 187 7.50 5.48 -3.48
CA ARG A 187 7.05 5.82 -4.85
C ARG A 187 7.70 7.11 -5.34
N PHE A 188 7.74 8.14 -4.50
CA PHE A 188 8.30 9.45 -4.85
C PHE A 188 9.82 9.36 -5.08
N ARG A 189 10.54 8.69 -4.18
CA ARG A 189 11.98 8.47 -4.27
C ARG A 189 12.34 7.60 -5.48
N HIS A 190 11.52 6.59 -5.80
CA HIS A 190 11.63 5.82 -7.02
C HIS A 190 11.49 6.74 -8.25
N MET A 191 10.41 7.51 -8.34
CA MET A 191 10.16 8.44 -9.44
C MET A 191 11.31 9.42 -9.64
N LYS A 192 11.78 10.09 -8.58
CA LYS A 192 12.89 11.04 -8.67
C LYS A 192 14.21 10.38 -9.06
N THR A 193 14.46 9.16 -8.60
CA THR A 193 15.64 8.38 -9.02
C THR A 193 15.57 8.00 -10.49
N VAL A 194 14.40 7.61 -10.99
CA VAL A 194 14.20 7.36 -12.42
C VAL A 194 14.40 8.65 -13.24
N GLU A 195 13.79 9.76 -12.82
CA GLU A 195 13.90 11.04 -13.51
C GLU A 195 15.35 11.52 -13.64
N ARG A 196 16.16 11.41 -12.57
CA ARG A 196 17.58 11.82 -12.64
C ARG A 196 18.45 10.90 -13.51
N ILE A 197 18.10 9.62 -13.67
CA ILE A 197 18.89 8.65 -14.45
C ILE A 197 18.49 8.66 -15.94
N ILE A 198 17.18 8.66 -16.24
CA ILE A 198 16.69 8.52 -17.62
C ILE A 198 15.93 9.74 -18.16
N GLY A 199 15.69 10.76 -17.34
CA GLY A 199 14.84 11.90 -17.70
C GLY A 199 13.41 11.45 -17.99
N TYR A 200 12.86 11.95 -19.10
CA TYR A 200 11.50 11.69 -19.55
C TYR A 200 11.41 10.60 -20.62
N ARG A 201 12.46 9.77 -20.76
CA ARG A 201 12.46 8.65 -21.71
C ARG A 201 11.42 7.60 -21.29
N ARG A 202 10.81 6.92 -22.27
CA ARG A 202 9.93 5.77 -22.02
C ARG A 202 10.66 4.68 -21.23
N GLY A 203 9.92 3.99 -20.38
CA GLY A 203 10.42 2.84 -19.62
C GLY A 203 10.71 1.64 -20.52
N THR A 204 11.61 0.76 -20.10
CA THR A 204 11.91 -0.51 -20.78
C THR A 204 10.72 -1.46 -20.84
N GLY A 205 9.79 -1.35 -19.88
CA GLY A 205 8.50 -2.07 -19.87
C GLY A 205 7.39 -1.40 -20.70
N GLY A 206 7.70 -0.41 -21.53
CA GLY A 206 6.74 0.22 -22.45
C GLY A 206 5.91 1.38 -21.88
N SER A 207 5.99 1.69 -20.59
CA SER A 207 5.28 2.84 -19.99
C SER A 207 5.84 4.20 -20.43
N SER A 208 5.10 5.27 -20.11
CA SER A 208 5.52 6.66 -20.32
C SER A 208 6.67 7.12 -19.40
N GLY A 209 7.25 6.21 -18.60
CA GLY A 209 8.36 6.51 -17.68
C GLY A 209 7.87 7.32 -16.48
N VAL A 210 8.49 8.48 -16.23
CA VAL A 210 8.17 9.36 -15.10
C VAL A 210 6.69 9.77 -15.06
N GLY A 211 6.04 9.96 -16.21
CA GLY A 211 4.61 10.31 -16.26
C GLY A 211 3.71 9.25 -15.62
N PHE A 212 3.97 7.97 -15.89
CA PHE A 212 3.28 6.86 -15.25
C PHE A 212 3.56 6.81 -13.75
N LEU A 213 4.81 7.03 -13.33
CA LEU A 213 5.18 7.01 -11.91
C LEU A 213 4.55 8.18 -11.12
N LYS A 214 4.35 9.34 -11.76
CA LYS A 214 3.60 10.46 -11.17
C LYS A 214 2.15 10.07 -10.87
N GLN A 215 1.47 9.38 -11.79
CA GLN A 215 0.10 8.93 -11.58
C GLN A 215 -0.02 7.98 -10.37
N ALA A 216 1.00 7.15 -10.13
CA ALA A 216 1.01 6.26 -8.97
C ALA A 216 1.06 7.01 -7.61
N LEU A 217 1.51 8.28 -7.58
CA LEU A 217 1.52 9.11 -6.38
C LEU A 217 0.13 9.65 -6.02
N GLU A 218 -0.80 9.69 -6.98
CA GLU A 218 -2.18 10.14 -6.77
C GLU A 218 -3.07 9.03 -6.17
N LEU A 219 -2.58 7.79 -6.15
CA LEU A 219 -3.31 6.65 -5.57
C LEU A 219 -3.22 6.68 -4.05
N SER A 220 -4.33 6.43 -3.36
CA SER A 220 -4.35 6.22 -1.91
C SER A 220 -4.84 4.82 -1.58
N PHE A 221 -4.26 4.21 -0.53
CA PHE A 221 -4.72 2.91 -0.04
C PHE A 221 -5.88 3.08 0.96
N PHE A 222 -5.81 4.10 1.82
CA PHE A 222 -6.70 4.32 2.95
C PHE A 222 -7.34 5.73 2.90
N PRO A 223 -8.12 6.05 1.85
CA PRO A 223 -8.50 7.44 1.57
C PRO A 223 -9.30 8.10 2.70
N GLU A 224 -10.17 7.37 3.39
CA GLU A 224 -10.99 7.91 4.47
C GLU A 224 -10.17 8.26 5.72
N LEU A 225 -9.02 7.60 5.94
CA LEU A 225 -8.08 8.01 6.99
C LEU A 225 -7.52 9.40 6.68
N TYR A 226 -7.22 9.75 5.43
CA TYR A 226 -6.79 11.12 5.12
C TYR A 226 -7.95 12.11 5.16
N GLU A 227 -9.12 11.71 4.67
CA GLU A 227 -10.29 12.59 4.63
C GLU A 227 -10.76 13.01 6.03
N VAL A 228 -10.75 12.11 7.01
CA VAL A 228 -11.25 12.41 8.36
C VAL A 228 -10.51 13.59 9.01
N ARG A 229 -9.24 13.84 8.64
CA ARG A 229 -8.48 15.00 9.14
C ARG A 229 -9.18 16.34 8.86
N SER A 230 -9.97 16.43 7.79
CA SER A 230 -10.66 17.67 7.40
C SER A 230 -11.89 18.02 8.27
N VAL A 231 -12.36 17.08 9.10
CA VAL A 231 -13.59 17.24 9.89
C VAL A 231 -13.39 17.13 11.40
N LEU A 232 -12.18 16.85 11.89
CA LEU A 232 -11.91 16.66 13.32
C LEU A 232 -12.21 17.91 14.15
N ASP A 233 -11.84 19.09 13.63
CA ASP A 233 -12.03 20.39 14.30
C ASP A 233 -13.47 20.92 14.22
N GLN A 234 -14.33 20.26 13.44
CA GLN A 234 -15.74 20.62 13.36
C GLN A 234 -16.48 20.04 14.57
N PRO A 235 -17.37 20.82 15.23
CA PRO A 235 -18.20 20.29 16.30
C PRO A 235 -19.00 19.09 15.77
N ALA A 236 -19.15 18.04 16.59
CA ALA A 236 -20.00 16.91 16.22
C ALA A 236 -21.40 17.44 15.91
N SER A 237 -21.85 17.29 14.67
CA SER A 237 -23.21 17.66 14.28
C SER A 237 -24.17 16.84 15.15
N THR A 238 -24.90 17.51 16.03
CA THR A 238 -26.02 16.92 16.76
C THR A 238 -26.97 16.28 15.72
N PRO A 239 -27.44 15.04 15.89
CA PRO A 239 -28.51 14.54 15.06
C PRO A 239 -29.67 15.52 15.18
N ALA A 240 -30.16 16.03 14.04
CA ALA A 240 -31.38 16.82 14.04
C ALA A 240 -32.50 15.92 14.55
N ASP A 241 -33.20 16.36 15.60
CA ASP A 241 -34.44 15.75 16.06
C ASP A 241 -35.41 15.64 14.87
N ALA A 242 -35.69 14.40 14.46
CA ALA A 242 -36.79 14.04 13.55
C ALA A 242 -37.30 12.64 13.89
#